data_AF-A0A0R1WVE7-F1
#
_entry.id   AF-A0A0R1WVE7-F1
#
_cell.length_a   1.000
_cell.length_b   1.000
_cell.length_c   1.000
_cell.angle_alpha   90.00
_cell.angle_beta   90.00
_cell.angle_gamma   90.00
#
_symmetry.space_group_name_H-M   'P 1'
#
loop_
_entity.id
_entity.type
_entity.pdbx_description
1 polymer ?
#
loop_
_entity_poly.entity_id
_entity_poly.type
_entity_poly.pdbx_seq_one_letter_code
_entity_poly.pdbx_strand_id
1 'polypeptide(L)'
;MQNKQRFIQPKNVKEAMNIIQNLFNSYRHYPLSSELITYHTQLTKRLQTDIYVEAIKENNPTQLKMLENMVSAMNTWLQIRASNKPFNGKMKNFKLTSGNTPKFKTRNHKIKGNHNYHASRH
;
A
#
# COMPACT_ATOMS: atom_id res chain seq x y z
N MET A 1 4.62 28.23 18.53
CA MET A 1 4.22 26.84 18.80
C MET A 1 5.29 25.91 18.24
N GLN A 2 6.10 25.30 19.11
CA GLN A 2 7.20 24.43 18.70
C GLN A 2 6.64 23.08 18.25
N ASN A 3 6.40 22.93 16.95
CA ASN A 3 6.15 21.63 16.35
C ASN A 3 7.44 20.82 16.49
N LYS A 4 7.54 20.06 17.59
CA LYS A 4 8.45 18.93 17.73
C LYS A 4 8.22 18.04 16.52
N GLN A 5 8.98 18.25 15.45
CA GLN A 5 9.19 17.25 14.42
C GLN A 5 9.88 16.09 15.15
N ARG A 6 9.08 15.22 15.77
CA ARG A 6 9.56 13.92 16.22
C ARG A 6 10.07 13.26 14.95
N PHE A 7 11.37 13.29 14.76
CA PHE A 7 12.04 12.48 13.77
C PHE A 7 11.73 11.04 14.14
N ILE A 8 10.68 10.47 13.53
CA ILE A 8 10.31 9.08 13.75
C ILE A 8 11.41 8.26 13.09
N GLN A 9 12.37 7.82 13.89
CA GLN A 9 13.34 6.81 13.46
C GLN A 9 12.61 5.47 13.47
N PRO A 10 12.45 4.81 12.31
CA PRO A 10 11.85 3.50 12.28
C PRO A 10 12.76 2.50 13.00
N LYS A 11 12.18 1.64 13.84
CA LYS A 11 12.95 0.62 14.55
C LYS A 11 13.25 -0.59 13.65
N ASN A 12 12.31 -0.90 12.76
CA ASN A 12 12.36 -2.06 11.87
C ASN A 12 12.02 -1.66 10.43
N VAL A 13 12.43 -2.48 9.46
CA VAL A 13 12.17 -2.27 8.02
C VAL A 13 10.67 -2.10 7.75
N LYS A 14 9.83 -2.94 8.36
CA LYS A 14 8.36 -2.86 8.22
C LYS A 14 7.78 -1.55 8.71
N GLU A 15 8.32 -0.99 9.80
CA GLU A 15 7.88 0.30 10.33
C GLU A 15 8.30 1.44 9.40
N ALA A 16 9.53 1.38 8.88
CA ALA A 16 10.02 2.33 7.89
C ALA A 16 9.10 2.36 6.65
N MET A 17 8.78 1.19 6.10
CA MET A 17 7.86 1.07 4.98
C MET A 17 6.46 1.60 5.33
N ASN A 18 5.94 1.37 6.53
CA ASN A 18 4.64 1.90 6.95
C ASN A 18 4.62 3.43 7.04
N ILE A 19 5.69 4.04 7.58
CA ILE A 19 5.82 5.50 7.64
C ILE A 19 5.82 6.07 6.22
N ILE A 20 6.62 5.50 5.32
CA ILE A 20 6.69 5.96 3.93
C ILE A 20 5.36 5.74 3.21
N GLN A 21 4.64 4.64 3.47
CA GLN A 21 3.30 4.41 2.91
C GLN A 21 2.32 5.51 3.33
N ASN A 22 2.34 5.89 4.61
CA ASN A 22 1.46 6.94 5.14
C ASN A 22 1.82 8.32 4.56
N LEU A 23 3.11 8.62 4.45
CA LEU A 23 3.60 9.84 3.79
C LEU A 23 3.16 9.87 2.33
N PHE A 24 3.41 8.80 1.57
CA PHE A 24 2.97 8.69 0.18
C PHE A 24 1.47 8.94 0.04
N ASN A 25 0.66 8.33 0.90
CA ASN A 25 -0.79 8.50 0.86
C ASN A 25 -1.27 9.90 1.27
N SER A 26 -0.49 10.65 2.06
CA SER A 26 -0.85 12.03 2.43
C SER A 26 -0.67 12.97 1.25
N TYR A 27 0.44 12.87 0.51
CA TYR A 27 0.74 13.79 -0.59
C TYR A 27 0.29 13.32 -1.98
N ARG A 28 -0.18 12.08 -2.16
CA ARG A 28 -0.50 11.51 -3.50
C ARG A 28 -1.43 12.36 -4.37
N HIS A 29 -2.27 13.19 -3.76
CA HIS A 29 -3.27 14.06 -4.39
C HIS A 29 -2.82 15.50 -4.56
N TYR A 30 -1.67 15.86 -4.01
CA TYR A 30 -1.14 17.21 -4.09
C TYR A 30 -0.70 17.51 -5.52
N PRO A 31 -0.73 18.78 -5.96
CA PRO A 31 -0.23 19.17 -7.28
C PRO A 31 1.23 18.76 -7.45
N LEU A 32 1.62 18.36 -8.66
CA LEU A 32 2.97 17.88 -8.93
C LEU A 32 3.90 19.10 -9.02
N SER A 33 4.59 19.41 -7.93
CA SER A 33 5.63 20.45 -7.89
C SER A 33 7.03 19.84 -7.96
N SER A 34 8.03 20.64 -8.36
CA SER A 34 9.43 20.22 -8.37
C SER A 34 9.92 19.80 -6.98
N GLU A 35 9.48 20.50 -5.93
CA GLU A 35 9.76 20.17 -4.54
C GLU A 35 9.17 18.81 -4.16
N LEU A 36 7.91 18.54 -4.56
CA LEU A 36 7.27 17.26 -4.30
C LEU A 36 7.96 16.10 -5.02
N ILE A 37 8.41 16.31 -6.26
CA ILE A 37 9.18 15.32 -7.02
C ILE A 37 10.50 15.05 -6.31
N THR A 38 11.22 16.10 -5.90
CA THR A 38 12.49 15.97 -5.18
C THR A 38 12.31 15.19 -3.89
N TYR A 39 11.31 15.56 -3.09
CA TYR A 39 10.96 14.86 -1.86
C TYR A 39 10.60 13.39 -2.12
N HIS A 40 9.81 13.11 -3.15
CA HIS A 40 9.46 11.75 -3.56
C HIS A 40 10.71 10.94 -3.95
N THR A 41 11.62 11.50 -4.75
CA THR A 41 12.85 10.81 -5.17
C THR A 41 13.77 10.49 -3.99
N GLN A 42 13.86 11.39 -3.00
CA GLN A 42 14.61 11.13 -1.78
C GLN A 42 14.02 9.97 -0.97
N LEU A 43 12.69 9.88 -0.86
CA LEU A 43 12.02 8.76 -0.22
C LEU A 43 12.27 7.43 -0.95
N THR A 44 12.16 7.43 -2.28
CA THR A 44 12.44 6.23 -3.10
C THR A 44 13.90 5.80 -2.98
N LYS A 45 14.84 6.74 -2.98
CA LYS A 45 16.27 6.45 -2.78
C LYS A 45 16.52 5.78 -1.43
N ARG A 46 15.90 6.29 -0.36
CA ARG A 46 16.04 5.71 0.99
C ARG A 46 15.48 4.29 1.10
N LEU A 47 14.43 3.97 0.35
CA LEU A 47 13.93 2.59 0.23
C LEU A 47 14.93 1.67 -0.44
N GLN A 48 15.64 2.16 -1.46
CA GLN A 48 16.62 1.38 -2.24
C GLN A 48 17.98 1.25 -1.55
N THR A 49 18.34 2.16 -0.64
CA THR A 49 19.62 2.13 0.08
C THR A 49 19.43 1.56 1.49
N ASP A 50 19.03 2.41 2.43
CA ASP A 50 19.15 2.14 3.87
C ASP A 50 18.18 1.02 4.26
N ILE A 51 16.94 1.12 3.81
CA ILE A 51 15.88 0.16 4.15
C ILE A 51 16.12 -1.18 3.45
N TYR A 52 16.71 -1.16 2.25
CA TYR A 52 17.08 -2.38 1.52
C TYR A 52 18.19 -3.17 2.23
N VAL A 53 19.23 -2.47 2.70
CA VAL A 53 20.32 -3.09 3.48
C VAL A 53 19.78 -3.71 4.76
N GLU A 54 18.91 -2.99 5.48
CA GLU A 54 18.28 -3.54 6.70
C GLU A 54 17.33 -4.71 6.38
N ALA A 55 16.60 -4.70 5.26
CA ALA A 55 15.75 -5.81 4.82
C ALA A 55 16.55 -7.09 4.53
N ILE A 56 17.76 -6.95 3.97
CA ILE A 56 18.67 -8.07 3.77
C ILE A 56 19.16 -8.61 5.12
N LYS A 57 19.53 -7.72 6.06
CA LYS A 57 19.97 -8.13 7.40
C LYS A 57 18.88 -8.86 8.20
N GLU A 58 17.63 -8.42 8.09
CA GLU A 58 16.47 -9.09 8.70
C GLU A 58 16.18 -10.48 8.06
N ASN A 59 16.80 -10.80 6.93
CA ASN A 59 16.69 -12.06 6.17
C ASN A 59 15.22 -12.53 5.96
N ASN A 60 14.32 -11.57 5.72
CA ASN A 60 12.91 -11.85 5.55
C ASN A 60 12.49 -11.67 4.08
N PRO A 61 12.28 -12.76 3.32
CA PRO A 61 11.95 -12.67 1.89
C PRO A 61 10.61 -11.97 1.64
N THR A 62 9.69 -12.01 2.61
CA THR A 62 8.39 -11.32 2.49
C THR A 62 8.58 -9.80 2.53
N GLN A 63 9.47 -9.31 3.39
CA GLN A 63 9.76 -7.88 3.49
C GLN A 63 10.49 -7.36 2.26
N LEU A 64 11.43 -8.13 1.72
CA LEU A 64 12.12 -7.78 0.48
C LEU A 64 11.13 -7.63 -0.68
N LYS A 65 10.22 -8.61 -0.83
CA LYS A 65 9.15 -8.54 -1.82
C LYS A 65 8.21 -7.35 -1.59
N MET A 66 7.89 -7.02 -0.33
CA MET A 66 7.09 -5.85 0.01
C MET A 66 7.79 -4.54 -0.38
N LEU A 67 9.09 -4.44 -0.14
CA LEU A 67 9.92 -3.29 -0.49
C LEU A 67 9.97 -3.09 -2.01
N GLU A 68 10.22 -4.15 -2.78
CA GLU A 68 10.20 -4.10 -4.25
C GLU A 68 8.85 -3.63 -4.80
N ASN A 69 7.75 -4.18 -4.25
CA ASN A 69 6.40 -3.73 -4.61
C ASN A 69 6.19 -2.24 -4.29
N MET A 70 6.76 -1.75 -3.18
CA MET A 70 6.65 -0.37 -2.76
C MET A 70 7.40 0.57 -3.70
N VAL A 71 8.64 0.22 -4.08
CA VAL A 71 9.44 0.97 -5.04
C VAL A 71 8.74 1.03 -6.40
N SER A 72 8.25 -0.12 -6.89
CA SER A 72 7.49 -0.19 -8.14
C SER A 72 6.21 0.66 -8.08
N ALA A 73 5.49 0.62 -6.96
CA ALA A 73 4.30 1.44 -6.73
C ALA A 73 4.60 2.95 -6.76
N MET A 74 5.68 3.38 -6.12
CA MET A 74 6.10 4.79 -6.12
C MET A 74 6.50 5.26 -7.52
N ASN A 75 7.27 4.47 -8.26
CA ASN A 75 7.66 4.77 -9.65
C ASN A 75 6.44 4.85 -10.58
N THR A 76 5.50 3.91 -10.45
CA THR A 76 4.26 3.88 -11.24
C THR A 76 3.42 5.14 -10.99
N TRP A 77 3.32 5.57 -9.73
CA TRP A 77 2.63 6.81 -9.39
C TRP A 77 3.26 8.04 -10.06
N LEU A 78 4.59 8.16 -9.99
CA LEU A 78 5.31 9.27 -10.61
C LEU A 78 5.09 9.28 -12.13
N GLN A 79 5.15 8.11 -12.78
CA GLN A 79 4.89 7.97 -14.21
C GLN A 79 3.46 8.39 -14.60
N ILE A 80 2.45 7.98 -13.83
CA ILE A 80 1.05 8.37 -14.05
C ILE A 80 0.89 9.90 -13.93
N ARG A 81 1.47 10.50 -12.89
CA ARG A 81 1.38 11.94 -12.65
C ARG A 81 2.15 12.74 -13.70
N ALA A 82 3.33 12.27 -14.11
CA ALA A 82 4.12 12.87 -15.19
C ALA A 82 3.40 12.79 -16.54
N SER A 83 2.59 11.76 -16.76
CA SER A 83 1.72 11.62 -17.94
C SER A 83 0.46 12.51 -17.89
N ASN A 84 0.38 13.41 -16.90
CA ASN A 84 -0.76 14.29 -16.63
C ASN A 84 -2.11 13.54 -16.42
N LYS A 85 -2.04 12.28 -15.99
CA LYS A 85 -3.23 11.46 -15.69
C LYS A 85 -3.58 11.57 -14.20
N PRO A 86 -4.88 11.69 -13.84
CA PRO A 86 -5.29 11.71 -12.45
C PRO A 86 -5.01 10.35 -11.80
N PHE A 87 -4.49 10.38 -10.56
CA PHE A 87 -4.20 9.18 -9.80
C PHE A 87 -5.28 8.93 -8.73
N ASN A 88 -6.20 8.00 -9.01
CA ASN A 88 -7.33 7.71 -8.12
C ASN A 88 -7.04 6.57 -7.12
N GLY A 89 -5.90 5.90 -7.25
CA GLY A 89 -5.50 4.79 -6.38
C GLY A 89 -4.81 5.23 -5.09
N LYS A 90 -4.63 4.32 -4.13
CA LYS A 90 -3.83 4.56 -2.91
C LYS A 90 -2.90 3.41 -2.63
N MET A 91 -1.83 3.66 -1.89
CA MET A 91 -0.95 2.57 -1.46
C MET A 91 -1.54 1.88 -0.23
N LYS A 92 -1.68 0.56 -0.30
CA LYS A 92 -2.10 -0.27 0.84
C LYS A 92 -1.28 -1.56 0.84
N ASN A 93 -0.77 -1.93 2.01
CA ASN A 93 0.11 -3.09 2.17
C ASN A 93 1.29 -3.05 1.18
N PHE A 94 1.89 -1.86 1.01
CA PHE A 94 3.03 -1.61 0.12
C PHE A 94 2.77 -1.89 -1.37
N LYS A 95 1.49 -1.88 -1.79
CA LYS A 95 1.07 -2.06 -3.19
C LYS A 95 0.10 -0.96 -3.60
N LEU A 96 0.10 -0.58 -4.88
CA LEU A 96 -0.95 0.30 -5.41
C LEU A 96 -2.27 -0.46 -5.48
N THR A 97 -3.30 0.14 -4.89
CA THR A 97 -4.68 -0.32 -5.02
C THR A 97 -5.45 0.70 -5.82
N SER A 98 -6.10 0.27 -6.90
CA SER A 98 -7.02 1.14 -7.64
C SER A 98 -8.22 1.47 -6.75
N GLY A 99 -8.61 2.75 -6.70
CA GLY A 99 -9.75 3.20 -5.91
C GLY A 99 -11.10 2.62 -6.41
N ASN A 100 -11.13 2.12 -7.64
CA ASN A 100 -12.36 1.74 -8.35
C ASN A 100 -12.51 0.23 -8.53
N THR A 101 -12.10 -0.61 -7.57
CA THR A 101 -12.60 -2.00 -7.60
C THR A 101 -14.05 -1.98 -7.12
N PRO A 102 -15.07 -2.20 -7.98
CA PRO A 102 -16.44 -2.30 -7.52
C PRO A 102 -16.52 -3.42 -6.47
N LYS A 103 -16.90 -3.06 -5.25
CA LYS A 103 -17.19 -4.05 -4.21
C LYS A 103 -18.54 -4.69 -4.54
N PHE A 104 -18.52 -5.79 -5.27
CA PHE A 104 -19.73 -6.61 -5.45
C PHE A 104 -20.11 -7.21 -4.09
N LYS A 105 -21.30 -6.87 -3.58
CA LYS A 105 -21.85 -7.51 -2.38
C LYS A 105 -22.23 -8.94 -2.75
N THR A 106 -21.45 -9.94 -2.33
CA THR A 106 -21.85 -11.34 -2.43
C THR A 106 -22.91 -11.61 -1.38
N ARG A 107 -24.18 -11.63 -1.78
CA ARG A 107 -25.28 -12.03 -0.90
C ARG A 107 -25.28 -13.56 -0.85
N ASN A 108 -24.59 -14.15 0.13
CA ASN A 108 -24.63 -15.59 0.37
C ASN A 108 -26.04 -15.97 0.84
N HIS A 109 -26.93 -16.28 -0.10
CA HIS A 109 -28.21 -16.88 0.23
C HIS A 109 -27.93 -18.30 0.73
N LYS A 110 -27.97 -18.48 2.05
CA LYS A 110 -28.06 -19.82 2.64
C LYS A 110 -29.42 -20.40 2.27
N ILE A 111 -29.46 -21.21 1.22
CA ILE A 111 -30.61 -22.07 0.94
C ILE A 111 -30.59 -23.14 2.03
N LYS A 112 -31.39 -22.94 3.08
CA LYS A 112 -31.73 -24.02 4.00
C LYS A 112 -32.63 -24.98 3.23
N GLY A 113 -32.03 -25.97 2.56
CA GLY A 113 -32.75 -27.10 2.00
C GLY A 113 -33.49 -27.80 3.12
N ASN A 114 -34.82 -27.70 3.09
CA ASN A 114 -35.73 -28.33 4.01
C ASN A 114 -35.69 -29.85 3.78
N HIS A 115 -34.97 -30.59 4.64
CA HIS A 115 -35.02 -32.05 4.67
C HIS A 115 -36.41 -32.48 5.13
N ASN A 116 -37.30 -32.80 4.19
CA ASN A 116 -38.53 -33.53 4.46
C ASN A 116 -38.23 -35.03 4.41
N TYR A 117 -37.85 -35.62 5.54
CA TYR A 117 -37.90 -37.06 5.75
C TYR A 117 -39.28 -37.44 6.29
N HIS A 118 -40.20 -37.87 5.43
CA HIS A 118 -41.36 -38.67 5.84
C HIS A 118 -41.68 -39.69 4.75
N ALA A 119 -41.03 -40.85 4.84
CA ALA A 119 -41.48 -42.07 4.17
C ALA A 119 -41.71 -43.12 5.27
N SER A 120 -42.91 -43.10 5.85
CA SER A 120 -43.44 -44.20 6.65
C SER A 120 -44.53 -44.88 5.81
N ARG A 121 -44.19 -46.02 5.22
CA ARG A 121 -45.16 -46.96 4.64
C ARG A 121 -45.72 -47.80 5.79
N HIS A 122 -47.04 -47.95 5.82
CA HIS A 122 -47.77 -48.91 6.63
C HIS A 122 -48.72 -49.68 5.71
#